data_AF-A0A1X7FZT8-F1
#
_entry.id   AF-A0A1X7FZT8-F1
#
_cell.length_a   1.000
_cell.length_b   1.000
_cell.length_c   1.000
_cell.angle_alpha   90.00
_cell.angle_beta   90.00
_cell.angle_gamma   90.00
#
_symmetry.space_group_name_H-M   'P 1'
#
loop_
_entity.id
_entity.type
_entity.pdbx_description
1 polymer ?
#
loop_
_entity_poly.entity_id
_entity_poly.type
_entity_poly.pdbx_seq_one_letter_code
_entity_poly.pdbx_strand_id
1 'polypeptide(L)'
;MVIFLVLLLACCGYALARGAREERAAALIMFTGCVATWAVNSPLATRYAAVEPAILAVDLAMFALFVAVALRSERYWPLWLSALQLLAVLAHGARFADPDMMRNGYGFVMAVWSYPQLVLIAIVTRIGRKRPVF
;
A
#
# COMPACT_ATOMS: atom_id res chain seq x y z
N MET A 1 0.51 14.65 -2.85
CA MET A 1 1.35 14.36 -1.67
C MET A 1 0.62 14.63 -0.35
N VAL A 2 0.20 15.87 -0.06
CA VAL A 2 -0.45 16.22 1.21
C VAL A 2 -1.74 15.41 1.47
N ILE A 3 -2.60 15.29 0.45
CA ILE A 3 -3.84 14.51 0.54
C ILE A 3 -3.56 13.05 0.94
N PHE A 4 -2.56 12.44 0.30
CA PHE A 4 -2.15 11.06 0.62
C PHE A 4 -1.67 10.91 2.06
N LEU A 5 -0.85 11.84 2.57
CA LEU A 5 -0.37 11.77 3.94
C LEU A 5 -1.48 11.93 4.96
N VAL A 6 -2.41 12.86 4.72
CA VAL A 6 -3.58 13.05 5.58
C VAL A 6 -4.42 11.76 5.59
N LEU A 7 -4.67 11.16 4.42
CA LEU A 7 -5.39 9.89 4.32
C LEU A 7 -4.64 8.75 5.01
N LEU A 8 -3.33 8.62 4.80
CA LEU A 8 -2.50 7.61 5.43
C LEU A 8 -2.58 7.71 6.96
N LEU A 9 -2.31 8.89 7.52
CA LEU A 9 -2.33 9.11 8.97
C LEU A 9 -3.74 8.89 9.54
N ALA A 10 -4.78 9.36 8.85
CA ALA A 10 -6.16 9.18 9.29
C ALA A 10 -6.58 7.70 9.27
N CYS A 11 -6.36 7.00 8.16
CA CYS A 11 -6.75 5.60 7.99
C CYS A 11 -5.93 4.67 8.89
N CYS A 12 -4.59 4.84 8.93
CA CYS A 12 -3.74 4.03 9.79
C CYS A 12 -4.00 4.33 11.27
N GLY A 13 -4.12 5.61 11.66
CA GLY A 13 -4.47 5.98 13.03
C GLY A 13 -5.82 5.44 13.47
N TYR A 14 -6.83 5.50 12.58
CA TYR A 14 -8.15 4.93 12.83
C TYR A 14 -8.11 3.40 13.03
N ALA A 15 -7.42 2.68 12.14
CA ALA A 15 -7.25 1.23 12.23
C ALA A 15 -6.43 0.81 13.46
N LEU A 16 -5.39 1.56 13.82
CA LEU A 16 -4.60 1.32 15.03
C LEU A 16 -5.42 1.50 16.31
N ALA A 17 -6.24 2.55 16.36
CA ALA A 17 -7.04 2.87 17.54
C ALA A 17 -8.28 1.96 17.68
N ARG A 18 -8.89 1.52 16.57
CA ARG A 18 -10.22 0.88 16.59
C ARG A 18 -10.30 -0.47 15.88
N GLY A 19 -9.29 -0.85 15.12
CA GLY A 19 -9.30 -2.10 14.35
C GLY A 19 -8.91 -3.32 15.18
N ALA A 20 -9.26 -4.49 14.63
CA ALA A 20 -8.81 -5.80 15.07
C ALA A 20 -7.33 -6.06 14.69
N ARG A 21 -6.79 -7.20 15.09
CA ARG A 21 -5.36 -7.54 14.91
C ARG A 21 -4.91 -7.44 13.45
N GLU A 22 -5.72 -7.94 12.52
CA GLU A 22 -5.41 -7.98 11.09
C GLU A 22 -5.44 -6.57 10.48
N GLU A 23 -6.41 -5.75 10.91
CA GLU A 23 -6.57 -4.36 10.46
C GLU A 23 -5.41 -3.49 10.94
N ARG A 24 -4.97 -3.68 12.20
CA ARG A 24 -3.78 -3.04 12.76
C ARG A 24 -2.52 -3.46 12.04
N ALA A 25 -2.35 -4.75 11.76
CA ALA A 25 -1.20 -5.25 11.01
C ALA A 25 -1.13 -4.64 9.60
N ALA A 26 -2.26 -4.62 8.88
CA ALA A 26 -2.33 -4.00 7.57
C ALA A 26 -2.01 -2.50 7.60
N ALA A 27 -2.53 -1.78 8.60
CA ALA A 27 -2.23 -0.37 8.81
C ALA A 27 -0.74 -0.10 9.10
N LEU A 28 -0.10 -0.95 9.92
CA LEU A 28 1.33 -0.86 10.19
C LEU A 28 2.15 -1.11 8.92
N ILE A 29 1.83 -2.17 8.16
CA ILE A 29 2.53 -2.47 6.89
C ILE A 29 2.42 -1.28 5.92
N MET A 30 1.23 -0.68 5.79
CA MET A 30 1.04 0.52 4.95
C MET A 30 1.89 1.70 5.43
N PHE A 31 1.86 1.98 6.74
CA PHE A 31 2.60 3.10 7.31
C PHE A 31 4.11 2.91 7.16
N THR A 32 4.64 1.74 7.53
CA THR A 32 6.07 1.44 7.42
C THR A 32 6.52 1.38 5.97
N GLY A 33 5.67 0.87 5.08
CA GLY A 33 5.90 0.86 3.64
C GLY A 33 6.05 2.27 3.07
N CYS A 34 5.15 3.19 3.43
CA CYS A 34 5.27 4.60 3.04
C CYS A 34 6.58 5.23 3.53
N VAL A 35 6.94 5.00 4.79
CA VAL A 35 8.19 5.51 5.37
C VAL A 35 9.41 4.93 4.65
N ALA A 36 9.41 3.63 4.36
CA ALA A 36 10.48 2.96 3.63
C ALA A 36 10.62 3.52 2.20
N THR A 37 9.52 3.67 1.46
CA THR A 37 9.52 4.28 0.13
C THR A 37 10.08 5.70 0.14
N TRP A 38 9.75 6.50 1.17
CA TRP A 38 10.34 7.83 1.34
C TRP A 38 11.84 7.79 1.62
N ALA A 39 12.30 6.82 2.40
CA ALA A 39 13.72 6.67 2.73
C ALA A 39 14.58 6.25 1.52
N VAL A 40 14.00 5.46 0.60
CA VAL A 40 14.72 4.95 -0.58
C VAL A 40 14.44 5.72 -1.87
N ASN A 41 13.58 6.74 -1.80
CA ASN A 41 13.18 7.54 -2.95
C ASN A 41 14.41 8.22 -3.59
N SER A 42 14.60 8.00 -4.88
CA SER A 42 15.68 8.64 -5.61
C SER A 42 15.51 10.18 -5.68
N PRO A 43 16.59 10.95 -5.96
CA PRO A 43 16.53 12.40 -6.05
C PRO A 43 15.48 12.89 -7.05
N LEU A 44 14.84 14.04 -6.77
CA LEU A 44 13.77 14.57 -7.64
C LEU A 44 14.20 14.76 -9.10
N ALA A 45 15.49 15.01 -9.35
CA ALA A 45 16.04 15.11 -10.70
C ALA A 45 15.96 13.81 -11.51
N THR A 46 16.08 12.64 -10.87
CA THR A 46 16.17 11.31 -11.52
C THR A 46 15.02 10.35 -11.18
N ARG A 47 14.19 10.68 -10.18
CA ARG A 47 13.02 9.90 -9.75
C ARG A 47 12.08 9.44 -10.84
N TYR A 48 11.83 8.15 -11.00
CA TYR A 48 10.99 7.57 -12.06
C TYR A 48 11.56 7.69 -13.48
N ALA A 49 12.82 8.12 -13.66
CA ALA A 49 13.47 8.10 -14.98
C ALA A 49 13.70 6.66 -15.47
N ALA A 50 13.95 5.73 -14.55
CA ALA A 50 14.04 4.30 -14.77
C ALA A 50 13.22 3.57 -13.69
N VAL A 51 13.14 2.24 -13.79
CA VAL A 51 12.64 1.39 -12.70
C VAL A 51 13.45 1.68 -11.44
N GLU A 52 12.80 1.83 -10.30
CA GLU A 52 13.45 2.07 -9.00
C GLU A 52 13.54 0.76 -8.21
N PRO A 53 14.69 0.04 -8.24
CA PRO A 53 14.77 -1.32 -7.68
C PRO A 53 14.53 -1.33 -6.16
N ALA A 54 14.93 -0.25 -5.48
CA ALA A 54 14.71 -0.11 -4.04
C ALA A 54 13.21 0.06 -3.71
N ILE A 55 12.45 0.83 -4.50
CA ILE A 55 11.00 0.95 -4.32
C ILE A 55 10.32 -0.38 -4.65
N LEU A 56 10.72 -1.05 -5.73
CA LEU A 56 10.21 -2.38 -6.06
C LEU A 56 10.44 -3.38 -4.91
N ALA A 57 11.62 -3.36 -4.28
CA ALA A 57 11.91 -4.21 -3.13
C ALA A 57 10.98 -3.92 -1.94
N VAL A 58 10.68 -2.63 -1.68
CA VAL A 58 9.70 -2.24 -0.66
C VAL A 58 8.31 -2.76 -1.02
N ASP A 59 7.86 -2.59 -2.26
CA ASP A 59 6.53 -3.03 -2.71
C ASP A 59 6.38 -4.55 -2.64
N LEU A 60 7.44 -5.31 -2.99
CA LEU A 60 7.48 -6.77 -2.86
C LEU A 60 7.45 -7.22 -1.39
N ALA A 61 8.18 -6.54 -0.51
CA ALA A 61 8.14 -6.83 0.92
C ALA A 61 6.75 -6.56 1.51
N MET A 62 6.13 -5.43 1.16
CA MET A 62 4.75 -5.13 1.53
C MET A 62 3.77 -6.17 1.00
N PHE A 63 3.92 -6.60 -0.26
CA PHE A 63 3.11 -7.64 -0.85
C PHE A 63 3.20 -8.95 -0.08
N ALA A 64 4.43 -9.41 0.22
CA ALA A 64 4.65 -10.61 1.00
C ALA A 64 4.03 -10.53 2.40
N LEU A 65 4.12 -9.36 3.05
CA LEU A 65 3.50 -9.12 4.36
C LEU A 65 1.97 -9.13 4.29
N PHE A 66 1.36 -8.52 3.27
CA PHE A 66 -0.10 -8.58 3.10
C PHE A 66 -0.59 -10.00 2.79
N VAL A 67 0.14 -10.75 1.96
CA VAL A 67 -0.15 -12.17 1.73
C VAL A 67 -0.03 -12.96 3.02
N ALA A 68 1.00 -12.70 3.84
CA ALA A 68 1.16 -13.35 5.13
C ALA A 68 0.01 -13.04 6.12
N VAL A 69 -0.57 -11.84 6.05
CA VAL A 69 -1.80 -11.48 6.79
C VAL A 69 -3.00 -12.22 6.21
N ALA A 70 -3.14 -12.28 4.88
CA ALA A 70 -4.25 -12.95 4.20
C ALA A 70 -4.30 -14.45 4.51
N LEU A 71 -3.16 -15.13 4.49
CA LEU A 71 -3.07 -16.56 4.78
C LEU A 71 -3.39 -16.92 6.25
N ARG A 72 -3.31 -15.95 7.16
CA ARG A 72 -3.60 -16.13 8.60
C ARG A 72 -4.97 -15.60 9.01
N SER A 73 -5.68 -14.94 8.10
CA SER A 73 -6.96 -14.29 8.36
C SER A 73 -8.11 -15.19 7.94
N GLU A 74 -9.09 -15.39 8.81
CA GLU A 74 -10.36 -16.04 8.44
C GLU A 74 -11.27 -15.13 7.58
N ARG A 75 -10.89 -13.86 7.43
CA ARG A 75 -11.62 -12.89 6.62
C ARG A 75 -11.01 -12.79 5.22
N TYR A 76 -11.85 -12.64 4.20
CA TYR A 76 -11.43 -12.49 2.79
C TYR A 76 -10.78 -11.14 2.44
N TRP A 77 -11.01 -10.09 3.24
CA TRP A 77 -10.58 -8.73 2.87
C TRP A 77 -9.06 -8.54 2.69
N PRO A 78 -8.14 -9.21 3.43
CA PRO A 78 -6.71 -9.00 3.20
C PRO A 78 -6.23 -9.57 1.86
N LEU A 79 -6.98 -10.50 1.25
CA LEU A 79 -6.68 -10.97 -0.11
C LEU A 79 -6.86 -9.83 -1.13
N TRP A 80 -7.92 -9.04 -1.00
CA TRP A 80 -8.13 -7.84 -1.81
C TRP A 80 -7.00 -6.83 -1.61
N LEU A 81 -6.56 -6.64 -0.37
CA LEU A 81 -5.44 -5.74 -0.06
C LEU A 81 -4.12 -6.22 -0.71
N SER A 82 -3.88 -7.53 -0.68
CA SER A 82 -2.72 -8.17 -1.33
C SER A 82 -2.78 -8.01 -2.85
N ALA A 83 -3.96 -8.20 -3.46
CA ALA A 83 -4.15 -8.00 -4.90
C ALA A 83 -3.89 -6.55 -5.33
N LEU A 84 -4.35 -5.57 -4.56
CA LEU A 84 -4.05 -4.15 -4.82
C LEU A 84 -2.54 -3.86 -4.73
N GLN A 85 -1.85 -4.46 -3.76
CA GLN A 85 -0.40 -4.33 -3.66
C GLN A 85 0.31 -5.00 -4.83
N LEU A 86 -0.20 -6.14 -5.32
CA LEU A 86 0.34 -6.78 -6.52
C LEU A 86 0.21 -5.88 -7.75
N LEU A 87 -0.89 -5.13 -7.89
CA LEU A 87 -1.04 -4.15 -8.97
C LEU A 87 0.01 -3.03 -8.89
N ALA A 88 0.38 -2.60 -7.67
CA ALA A 88 1.49 -1.67 -7.47
C ALA A 88 2.84 -2.28 -7.87
N VAL A 89 3.10 -3.54 -7.51
CA VAL A 89 4.31 -4.28 -7.96
C VAL A 89 4.34 -4.37 -9.48
N LEU A 90 3.23 -4.71 -10.13
CA LEU A 90 3.13 -4.84 -11.57
C LEU A 90 3.31 -3.51 -12.32
N ALA A 91 3.07 -2.36 -11.66
CA ALA A 91 3.37 -1.05 -12.25
C ALA A 91 4.86 -0.87 -12.57
N HIS A 92 5.76 -1.48 -11.79
CA HIS A 92 7.19 -1.52 -12.12
C HIS A 92 7.46 -2.38 -13.35
N GLY A 93 6.74 -3.50 -13.49
CA GLY A 93 6.81 -4.37 -14.66
C GLY A 93 6.35 -3.65 -15.94
N ALA A 94 5.32 -2.81 -15.85
CA ALA A 94 4.89 -1.97 -16.97
C ALA A 94 6.00 -1.00 -17.43
N ARG A 95 6.72 -0.37 -16.49
CA ARG A 95 7.88 0.48 -16.81
C ARG A 95 9.05 -0.32 -17.41
N PHE A 96 9.23 -1.57 -16.98
CA PHE A 96 10.25 -2.45 -17.56
C PHE A 96 9.90 -2.83 -19.01
N ALA A 97 8.62 -3.06 -19.30
CA ALA A 97 8.14 -3.38 -20.64
C ALA A 97 8.11 -2.16 -21.59
N ASP A 98 7.89 -0.96 -21.04
CA ASP A 98 7.90 0.32 -21.78
C ASP A 98 8.88 1.34 -21.14
N PRO A 99 10.17 1.30 -21.55
CA PRO A 99 11.19 2.26 -21.12
C PRO A 99 10.94 3.70 -21.57
N ASP A 100 10.04 3.93 -22.53
CA ASP A 100 9.69 5.27 -23.04
C ASP A 100 8.45 5.86 -22.35
N MET A 101 7.78 5.07 -21.49
CA MET A 101 6.67 5.53 -20.65
C MET A 101 6.99 6.86 -19.95
N MET A 102 6.06 7.81 -20.05
CA MET A 102 6.25 9.13 -19.48
C MET A 102 6.52 9.03 -17.97
N ARG A 103 7.61 9.64 -17.52
CA ARG A 103 8.07 9.70 -16.12
C ARG A 103 6.95 10.02 -15.12
N ASN A 104 6.12 11.01 -15.45
CA ASN A 104 4.99 11.43 -14.62
C ASN A 104 3.85 10.39 -14.62
N GLY A 105 3.64 9.69 -15.74
CA GLY A 105 2.68 8.58 -15.84
C GLY A 105 3.11 7.41 -14.96
N TYR A 106 4.39 7.06 -14.98
CA TYR A 106 4.94 6.02 -14.10
C TYR A 106 4.75 6.37 -12.61
N GLY A 107 5.12 7.58 -12.20
CA GLY A 107 4.91 8.04 -10.84
C GLY A 107 3.43 8.05 -10.41
N PHE A 108 2.51 8.38 -11.33
CA PHE A 108 1.07 8.35 -11.06
C PHE A 108 0.57 6.92 -10.84
N VAL A 109 0.90 5.99 -11.74
CA VAL A 109 0.44 4.59 -11.64
C VAL A 109 1.02 3.91 -10.39
N MET A 110 2.23 4.26 -9.97
CA MET A 110 2.76 3.76 -8.69
C MET A 110 1.99 4.29 -7.48
N ALA A 111 1.58 5.56 -7.49
CA ALA A 111 0.90 6.16 -6.35
C ALA A 111 -0.61 5.82 -6.27
N VAL A 112 -1.27 5.60 -7.42
CA VAL A 112 -2.74 5.48 -7.49
C VAL A 112 -3.26 4.28 -6.70
N TRP A 113 -2.49 3.19 -6.66
CA TRP A 113 -2.90 1.94 -6.00
C TRP A 113 -2.89 2.03 -4.47
N SER A 114 -2.15 2.96 -3.89
CA SER A 114 -2.12 3.15 -2.43
C SER A 114 -3.43 3.71 -1.86
N TYR A 115 -4.17 4.50 -2.63
CA TYR A 115 -5.44 5.09 -2.19
C TYR A 115 -6.55 4.05 -1.92
N PRO A 116 -6.88 3.13 -2.84
CA PRO A 116 -7.89 2.10 -2.57
C PRO A 116 -7.49 1.16 -1.43
N GLN A 117 -6.20 0.93 -1.21
CA GLN A 117 -5.71 0.16 -0.06
C GLN A 117 -6.06 0.83 1.28
N LEU A 118 -5.82 2.15 1.40
CA LEU A 118 -6.19 2.93 2.60
C LEU A 118 -7.70 2.98 2.82
N VAL A 119 -8.47 3.19 1.74
CA VAL A 119 -9.93 3.18 1.79
C VAL A 119 -10.45 1.83 2.25
N LEU A 120 -9.90 0.73 1.72
CA LEU A 120 -10.27 -0.62 2.11
C LEU A 120 -10.05 -0.83 3.61
N ILE A 121 -8.86 -0.51 4.13
CA ILE A 121 -8.51 -0.62 5.56
C ILE A 121 -9.49 0.19 6.42
N ALA A 122 -9.82 1.42 6.02
CA ALA A 122 -10.78 2.25 6.75
C ALA A 122 -12.20 1.65 6.76
N ILE A 123 -12.66 1.12 5.62
CA ILE A 123 -13.98 0.48 5.49
C ILE A 123 -14.05 -0.76 6.37
N VAL A 124 -13.07 -1.67 6.29
CA VAL A 124 -13.11 -2.90 7.10
C VAL A 124 -13.01 -2.61 8.59
N THR A 125 -12.20 -1.63 9.01
CA THR A 125 -12.16 -1.16 10.40
C THR A 125 -13.54 -0.68 10.86
N ARG A 126 -14.24 0.10 10.01
CA ARG A 126 -15.59 0.61 10.32
C ARG A 126 -16.64 -0.49 10.41
N ILE A 127 -16.58 -1.49 9.52
CA ILE A 127 -17.51 -2.62 9.49
C ILE A 127 -17.26 -3.55 10.69
N GLY A 128 -15.99 -3.87 10.96
CA GLY A 128 -15.57 -4.70 12.10
C GLY A 128 -16.07 -4.15 13.44
N ARG A 129 -16.07 -2.82 13.59
CA ARG A 129 -16.63 -2.14 14.78
C ARG A 129 -18.12 -2.42 15.00
N LYS A 130 -18.91 -2.67 13.96
CA LYS A 130 -20.38 -2.86 14.07
C LYS A 130 -20.78 -4.29 14.43
N ARG A 131 -19.83 -5.23 14.46
CA ARG A 131 -20.08 -6.61 14.89
C ARG A 131 -19.38 -6.84 16.24
N PRO A 132 -20.02 -6.51 17.38
CA PRO A 132 -19.57 -7.04 18.65
C PRO A 132 -19.63 -8.57 18.53
N VAL A 133 -18.50 -9.23 18.73
CA VAL A 133 -18.48 -10.67 18.95
C VAL A 133 -19.18 -10.86 20.29
N PHE A 134 -20.42 -11.33 20.24
CA PHE A 134 -21.19 -11.74 21.43
C PHE A 134 -20.63 -13.04 21.97
#